data_AF-A0A7C4A3L3-F1
#
_entry.id   AF-A0A7C4A3L3-F1
#
_cell.length_a   1.000
_cell.length_b   1.000
_cell.length_c   1.000
_cell.angle_alpha   90.00
_cell.angle_beta   90.00
_cell.angle_gamma   90.00
#
_symmetry.space_group_name_H-M   'P 1'
#
loop_
_entity.id
_entity.type
_entity.pdbx_description
1 polymer ?
#
loop_
_entity_poly.entity_id
_entity_poly.type
_entity_poly.pdbx_seq_one_letter_code
_entity_poly.pdbx_strand_id
1 'polypeptide(L)' 'MKKPTDNPADPFKKALSEATKVIADNPDLSVSFSVDPPGLTDDAVRLPQVTRRMTRDEVLLARGTADAYALKH' A
#
# COMPACT_ATOMS: atom_id res chain seq x y z
N MET A 1 24.06 -15.14 -13.51
CA MET A 1 22.67 -14.65 -13.32
C MET A 1 22.71 -13.46 -12.37
N LYS A 2 22.28 -12.28 -12.82
CA LYS A 2 22.19 -11.08 -11.97
C LYS A 2 21.03 -11.34 -11.00
N LYS A 3 21.30 -11.47 -9.69
CA LYS A 3 20.22 -11.57 -8.69
C LYS A 3 19.26 -10.40 -8.94
N PRO A 4 17.93 -10.64 -9.04
CA PRO A 4 16.99 -9.54 -9.04
C PRO A 4 17.34 -8.66 -7.84
N THR A 5 17.56 -7.37 -8.08
CA THR A 5 17.73 -6.42 -6.99
C THR A 5 16.34 -6.19 -6.41
N ASP A 6 15.78 -7.19 -5.75
CA ASP A 6 14.44 -7.11 -5.18
C ASP A 6 14.39 -5.88 -4.29
N ASN A 7 13.42 -5.02 -4.57
CA ASN A 7 13.16 -3.91 -3.69
C ASN A 7 12.59 -4.52 -2.40
N PRO A 8 13.24 -4.33 -1.25
CA PRO A 8 12.79 -4.93 0.01
C PRO A 8 11.38 -4.50 0.40
N ALA A 9 10.89 -3.38 -0.14
CA ALA A 9 9.53 -2.90 0.07
C ALA A 9 8.47 -3.66 -0.74
N ASP A 10 8.83 -4.43 -1.78
CA ASP A 10 7.83 -5.07 -2.65
C ASP A 10 6.99 -6.13 -1.91
N PRO A 11 7.57 -7.03 -1.09
CA PRO A 11 6.79 -7.94 -0.26
C PRO A 11 5.86 -7.20 0.70
N PHE A 12 6.33 -6.08 1.28
CA PHE A 12 5.52 -5.25 2.17
C PHE A 12 4.35 -4.61 1.43
N LYS A 13 4.61 -3.98 0.28
CA LYS A 13 3.58 -3.34 -0.56
C LYS A 13 2.53 -4.35 -0.99
N LYS A 14 2.95 -5.53 -1.45
CA LYS A 14 2.04 -6.62 -1.81
C LYS A 14 1.16 -7.04 -0.62
N ALA A 15 1.77 -7.33 0.54
CA ALA A 15 1.03 -7.75 1.72
C ALA A 15 0.04 -6.68 2.20
N LEU A 16 0.45 -5.41 2.15
CA LEU A 16 -0.42 -4.29 2.52
C LEU A 16 -1.59 -4.14 1.56
N SER A 17 -1.35 -4.23 0.25
CA SER A 17 -2.41 -4.18 -0.76
C SER A 17 -3.43 -5.30 -0.56
N GLU A 18 -2.99 -6.55 -0.42
CA GLU A 18 -3.91 -7.67 -0.20
C GLU A 18 -4.71 -7.52 1.10
N ALA A 19 -4.07 -7.10 2.19
CA ALA A 19 -4.76 -6.83 3.44
C ALA A 19 -5.80 -5.70 3.30
N THR A 20 -5.49 -4.65 2.56
CA THR A 20 -6.41 -3.52 2.30
C THR A 20 -7.65 -4.00 1.58
N LYS A 21 -7.49 -4.77 0.49
CA LYS A 21 -8.60 -5.35 -0.28
C LYS A 21 -9.52 -6.22 0.56
N VAL A 22 -8.93 -7.07 1.40
CA VAL A 22 -9.67 -7.98 2.29
C VAL A 22 -10.45 -7.21 3.35
N ILE A 23 -9.85 -6.19 3.98
CA ILE A 23 -10.53 -5.37 4.99
C ILE A 23 -11.67 -4.56 4.36
N ALA A 24 -11.48 -4.08 3.13
CA ALA A 24 -12.48 -3.34 2.35
C ALA A 24 -13.57 -4.22 1.73
N ASP A 25 -13.52 -5.55 1.92
CA ASP A 25 -14.39 -6.54 1.27
C ASP A 25 -14.51 -6.37 -0.26
N ASN A 26 -13.42 -5.92 -0.89
CA ASN A 26 -13.37 -5.63 -2.32
C ASN A 26 -12.09 -6.20 -2.96
N PRO A 27 -12.15 -7.40 -3.56
CA PRO A 27 -10.98 -8.05 -4.16
C PRO A 27 -10.45 -7.34 -5.42
N ASP A 28 -11.32 -6.60 -6.11
CA ASP A 28 -11.00 -5.88 -7.35
C ASP A 28 -10.44 -4.47 -7.08
N LEU A 29 -10.45 -4.04 -5.82
CA LEU A 29 -9.94 -2.74 -5.38
C LEU A 29 -8.50 -2.51 -5.83
N SER A 30 -8.27 -1.45 -6.60
CA SER A 30 -6.93 -1.11 -7.09
C SER A 30 -6.13 -0.39 -6.01
N VAL A 31 -4.99 -0.95 -5.59
CA VAL A 31 -4.10 -0.32 -4.60
C VAL A 31 -2.82 0.14 -5.27
N SER A 32 -2.51 1.42 -5.16
CA SER A 32 -1.31 2.05 -5.74
C SER A 32 -0.48 2.77 -4.69
N PHE A 33 0.82 2.91 -4.94
CA PHE A 33 1.76 3.61 -4.06
C PHE A 33 2.35 4.82 -4.80
N SER A 34 2.14 6.04 -4.28
CA SER A 34 2.59 7.29 -4.92
C SER A 34 3.17 8.27 -3.91
N VAL A 35 3.94 9.24 -4.41
CA VAL A 35 4.38 10.43 -3.67
C VAL A 35 3.32 11.53 -3.62
N ASP A 36 2.28 11.43 -4.44
CA ASP A 36 1.13 12.33 -4.40
C ASP A 36 0.35 12.18 -3.08
N PRO A 37 -0.49 13.17 -2.71
CA PRO A 37 -1.39 13.04 -1.57
C PRO A 37 -2.22 11.75 -1.63
N PRO A 38 -2.41 11.05 -0.49
CA PRO A 38 -3.24 9.87 -0.44
C PRO A 38 -4.70 10.16 -0.82
N GLY A 39 -5.35 9.16 -1.39
CA GLY A 39 -6.73 9.29 -1.84
C GLY A 39 -7.47 7.97 -1.88
N LEU A 40 -8.80 8.06 -1.78
CA LEU A 40 -9.73 6.96 -1.84
C LEU A 40 -10.83 7.31 -2.85
N THR A 41 -11.18 6.33 -3.68
CA THR A 41 -12.34 6.30 -4.57
C THR A 41 -12.99 4.93 -4.44
N ASP A 42 -14.20 4.76 -4.95
CA ASP A 42 -14.96 3.50 -4.84
C ASP A 42 -14.22 2.26 -5.41
N ASP A 43 -13.33 2.45 -6.38
CA ASP A 43 -12.59 1.36 -7.04
C ASP A 43 -11.08 1.39 -6.82
N ALA A 44 -10.55 2.43 -6.16
CA ALA A 44 -9.11 2.58 -6.01
C ALA A 44 -8.67 3.32 -4.74
N VAL A 45 -7.56 2.84 -4.18
CA VAL A 45 -6.82 3.43 -3.07
C VAL A 45 -5.43 3.84 -3.52
N ARG A 46 -5.06 5.09 -3.21
CA ARG A 46 -3.70 5.59 -3.36
C ARG A 46 -3.06 5.75 -1.99
N LEU A 47 -2.03 4.94 -1.75
CA LEU A 47 -1.27 4.92 -0.52
C LEU A 47 0.04 5.73 -0.65
N PRO A 48 0.54 6.26 0.48
CA PRO A 48 1.89 6.83 0.56
C PRO A 48 2.96 5.87 0.06
N GLN A 49 3.92 6.39 -0.69
CA GLN A 49 5.05 5.60 -1.18
C GLN A 49 5.93 5.09 -0.03
N VAL A 50 6.26 3.80 -0.09
CA VAL A 50 7.30 3.19 0.76
C VAL A 50 8.56 2.99 -0.05
N THR A 51 9.66 3.57 0.42
CA THR A 51 10.96 3.50 -0.27
C THR A 51 11.67 2.19 0.05
N ARG A 52 12.78 1.92 -0.64
CA ARG A 52 13.64 0.77 -0.34
C ARG A 52 14.20 0.78 1.09
N ARG A 53 14.24 1.95 1.74
CA ARG A 53 14.73 2.07 3.13
C ARG A 53 13.73 1.53 4.13
N MET A 54 12.44 1.46 3.77
CA MET A 54 11.35 1.02 4.65
C MET A 54 11.49 1.61 6.06
N THR A 55 11.65 2.93 6.13
CA THR A 55 11.76 3.58 7.43
C THR A 55 10.48 3.35 8.22
N ARG A 56 10.58 3.34 9.54
CA ARG A 56 9.44 3.12 10.42
C ARG A 56 8.29 4.10 10.10
N ASP A 57 8.61 5.35 9.83
CA ASP A 57 7.63 6.40 9.56
C ASP A 57 6.92 6.17 8.22
N GLU A 58 7.64 5.76 7.18
CA GLU A 58 7.05 5.39 5.89
C GLU A 58 6.07 4.21 6.04
N VAL A 59 6.48 3.18 6.77
CA VAL A 59 5.66 1.98 7.00
C VAL A 59 4.40 2.33 7.80
N LEU A 60 4.55 3.12 8.87
CA LEU A 60 3.41 3.54 9.70
C LEU A 60 2.44 4.42 8.93
N LEU A 61 2.95 5.38 8.15
CA LEU A 61 2.12 6.27 7.37
C LEU A 61 1.34 5.52 6.28
N ALA A 62 2.01 4.63 5.53
CA ALA A 62 1.36 3.82 4.51
C ALA A 62 0.31 2.87 5.12
N ARG A 63 0.64 2.18 6.22
CA ARG A 63 -0.28 1.26 6.89
C ARG A 63 -1.49 1.97 7.49
N GLY A 64 -1.26 3.03 8.25
CA GLY A 64 -2.35 3.79 8.90
C GLY A 64 -3.31 4.39 7.87
N THR A 65 -2.78 4.87 6.75
CA THR A 65 -3.62 5.37 5.64
C THR A 65 -4.43 4.24 4.99
N ALA A 66 -3.81 3.08 4.77
CA ALA A 66 -4.48 1.91 4.19
C ALA A 66 -5.62 1.40 5.08
N ASP A 67 -5.37 1.21 6.38
CA ASP A 67 -6.39 0.76 7.33
C ASP A 67 -7.53 1.80 7.42
N ALA A 68 -7.21 3.10 7.45
CA ALA A 68 -8.22 4.16 7.52
C ALA A 68 -9.11 4.25 6.28
N TYR A 69 -8.57 3.93 5.10
CA TYR A 69 -9.34 3.90 3.86
C TYR A 69 -10.12 2.61 3.68
N ALA A 70 -9.53 1.45 4.00
CA ALA A 70 -10.21 0.16 3.90
C ALA A 70 -11.46 0.09 4.79
N LEU A 71 -11.44 0.73 5.97
CA LEU A 71 -12.59 0.77 6.88
C LEU A 71 -13.67 1.78 6.48
N LYS A 72 -13.40 2.65 5.51
CA LYS A 72 -14.35 3.63 4.97
C LYS A 72 -14.89 3.24 3.59
N HIS A 73 -14.36 2.16 3.04
CA HIS A 73 -14.77 1.54 1.79
C HIS A 73 -16.13 0.85 1.99
#